data_AF-A0A380U8H9-F1
#
_entry.id   AF-A0A380U8H9-F1
#
_cell.length_a   1.000
_cell.length_b   1.000
_cell.length_c   1.000
_cell.angle_alpha   90.00
_cell.angle_beta   90.00
_cell.angle_gamma   90.00
#
_symmetry.space_group_name_H-M   'P 1'
#
loop_
_entity.id
_entity.type
_entity.pdbx_description
1 polymer ?
#
loop_
_entity_poly.entity_id
_entity_poly.type
_entity_poly.pdbx_seq_one_letter_code
_entity_poly.pdbx_strand_id
1 'polypeptide(L)'
;MSTNHQLKNCLFDFLSNRTFTGYEFKDLRTLFINHYPEFSAKKHYAKIYQITRELATIGLILIDSRTCTYKYSSNYERVEILNLISINESNNDIKMSLALENDRVLAEITKITNELSIYQHYLKRFPSLSEIIHNLIKMKKKEICLLKCELAAVKNMIEAC
;
A
#
# COMPACT_ATOMS: atom_id res chain seq x y z
N MET A 1 -14.17 -2.38 1.69
CA MET A 1 -12.94 -3.18 1.50
C MET A 1 -12.77 -3.48 0.02
N SER A 2 -11.57 -3.25 -0.53
CA SER A 2 -11.28 -3.54 -1.95
C SER A 2 -11.51 -5.03 -2.24
N THR A 3 -12.22 -5.37 -3.33
CA THR A 3 -12.45 -6.76 -3.79
C THR A 3 -11.14 -7.56 -3.89
N ASN A 4 -10.01 -6.88 -4.11
CA ASN A 4 -8.69 -7.49 -4.17
C ASN A 4 -8.20 -7.98 -2.80
N HIS A 5 -8.52 -7.26 -1.73
CA HIS A 5 -8.13 -7.64 -0.37
C HIS A 5 -8.92 -8.87 0.09
N GLN A 6 -10.21 -8.92 -0.25
CA GLN A 6 -11.05 -10.08 0.03
C GLN A 6 -10.55 -11.33 -0.73
N LEU A 7 -10.22 -11.20 -2.01
CA LEU A 7 -9.69 -12.31 -2.81
C LEU A 7 -8.39 -12.89 -2.23
N LYS A 8 -7.47 -12.01 -1.80
CA LYS A 8 -6.18 -12.44 -1.20
C LYS A 8 -6.41 -13.19 0.11
N ASN A 9 -7.29 -12.69 0.98
CA ASN A 9 -7.61 -13.32 2.25
C ASN A 9 -8.29 -14.69 2.05
N CYS A 10 -9.27 -14.79 1.16
CA CYS A 10 -9.91 -16.08 0.84
C CYS A 10 -8.93 -17.08 0.25
N LEU A 11 -7.98 -16.64 -0.59
CA LEU A 11 -6.96 -17.52 -1.16
C LEU A 11 -5.98 -18.01 -0.09
N PHE A 12 -5.59 -17.15 0.86
CA PHE A 12 -4.71 -17.55 1.96
C PHE A 12 -5.40 -18.50 2.93
N ASP A 13 -6.67 -18.26 3.26
CA ASP A 13 -7.47 -19.18 4.06
C ASP A 13 -7.62 -20.55 3.37
N PHE A 14 -7.94 -20.55 2.06
CA PHE A 14 -8.00 -21.76 1.25
C PHE A 14 -6.72 -22.59 1.31
N LEU A 15 -5.56 -21.93 1.15
CA LEU A 15 -4.25 -22.57 1.18
C LEU A 15 -3.92 -23.05 2.60
N SER A 16 -4.13 -22.25 3.63
CA SER A 16 -3.79 -22.56 5.04
C SER A 16 -4.42 -23.86 5.58
N ASN A 17 -5.49 -24.33 4.95
CA ASN A 17 -6.23 -25.53 5.34
C ASN A 17 -5.96 -26.72 4.41
N ARG A 18 -4.97 -26.65 3.53
CA ARG A 18 -4.74 -27.65 2.47
C ARG A 18 -3.27 -27.95 2.24
N THR A 19 -2.99 -29.23 2.05
CA THR A 19 -1.72 -29.72 1.48
C THR A 19 -1.96 -30.18 0.05
N PHE A 20 -1.07 -29.84 -0.87
CA PHE A 20 -1.13 -30.27 -2.26
C PHE A 20 0.28 -30.52 -2.80
N THR A 21 0.40 -31.43 -3.76
CA THR A 21 1.71 -31.82 -4.31
C THR A 21 1.61 -32.05 -5.81
N GLY A 22 2.41 -31.32 -6.58
CA GLY A 22 2.53 -31.51 -8.03
C GLY A 22 1.35 -30.96 -8.86
N TYR A 23 0.60 -29.99 -8.33
CA TYR A 23 -0.60 -29.44 -8.99
C TYR A 23 -0.23 -28.41 -10.06
N GLU A 24 -0.93 -28.37 -11.18
CA GLU A 24 -0.82 -27.22 -12.08
C GLU A 24 -1.66 -26.06 -11.56
N PHE A 25 -1.37 -24.84 -12.03
CA PHE A 25 -2.17 -23.67 -11.64
C PHE A 25 -3.66 -23.83 -11.94
N LYS A 26 -4.02 -24.48 -13.05
CA LYS A 26 -5.42 -24.74 -13.42
C LYS A 26 -6.14 -25.61 -12.38
N ASP A 27 -5.43 -26.56 -11.77
CA ASP A 27 -5.97 -27.48 -10.77
C ASP A 27 -6.22 -26.72 -9.46
N LEU A 28 -5.22 -25.94 -9.03
CA LEU A 28 -5.33 -25.05 -7.87
C LEU A 28 -6.48 -24.05 -8.02
N ARG A 29 -6.56 -23.40 -9.18
CA ARG A 29 -7.63 -22.44 -9.47
C ARG A 29 -9.00 -23.12 -9.42
N THR A 30 -9.13 -24.31 -10.02
CA THR A 30 -10.41 -25.03 -10.05
C THR A 30 -10.87 -25.39 -8.65
N LEU A 31 -9.96 -25.88 -7.79
CA LEU A 31 -10.28 -26.15 -6.40
C LEU A 31 -10.65 -24.88 -5.60
N PHE A 32 -9.94 -23.78 -5.84
CA PHE A 32 -10.20 -22.50 -5.19
C PHE A 32 -11.59 -21.95 -5.55
N ILE A 33 -11.94 -21.90 -6.84
CA ILE A 33 -13.26 -21.39 -7.28
C ILE A 33 -14.41 -22.32 -6.89
N ASN A 34 -14.14 -23.61 -6.65
CA ASN A 34 -15.14 -24.51 -6.08
C ASN A 34 -15.44 -24.18 -4.61
N HIS A 35 -14.46 -23.65 -3.86
CA HIS A 35 -14.65 -23.19 -2.49
C HIS A 35 -15.20 -21.75 -2.42
N TYR A 36 -14.79 -20.90 -3.36
CA TYR A 36 -15.21 -19.49 -3.45
C TYR A 36 -15.71 -19.16 -4.87
N PRO A 37 -16.95 -19.55 -5.22
CA PRO A 37 -17.51 -19.39 -6.56
C PRO A 37 -17.59 -17.93 -7.04
N GLU A 38 -17.64 -16.96 -6.13
CA GLU A 38 -17.63 -15.53 -6.42
C GLU A 38 -16.39 -15.07 -7.20
N PHE A 39 -15.27 -15.80 -7.11
CA PHE A 39 -14.03 -15.51 -7.84
C PHE A 39 -13.87 -16.31 -9.14
N SER A 40 -14.92 -17.00 -9.60
CA SER A 40 -14.91 -17.81 -10.83
C SER A 40 -14.72 -16.99 -12.11
N ALA A 41 -15.11 -15.71 -12.10
CA ALA A 41 -15.05 -14.84 -13.27
C ALA A 41 -13.62 -14.66 -13.80
N LYS A 42 -13.48 -14.57 -15.14
CA LYS A 42 -12.16 -14.45 -15.82
C LYS A 42 -11.32 -13.26 -15.34
N LYS A 43 -11.98 -12.17 -14.91
CA LYS A 43 -11.31 -10.98 -14.34
C LYS A 43 -10.42 -11.30 -13.13
N HIS A 44 -10.68 -12.37 -12.39
CA HIS A 44 -9.90 -12.78 -11.22
C HIS A 44 -8.76 -13.74 -11.56
N TYR A 45 -8.75 -14.36 -12.75
CA TYR A 45 -7.77 -15.36 -13.15
C TYR A 45 -6.33 -14.85 -12.99
N ALA A 46 -6.04 -13.71 -13.62
CA ALA A 46 -4.71 -13.10 -13.60
C ALA A 46 -4.27 -12.78 -12.18
N LYS A 47 -5.20 -12.35 -11.32
CA LYS A 47 -4.88 -11.98 -9.93
C LYS A 47 -4.60 -13.20 -9.07
N ILE A 48 -5.40 -14.26 -9.19
CA ILE A 48 -5.17 -15.53 -8.48
C ILE A 48 -3.81 -16.13 -8.90
N TYR A 49 -3.49 -16.07 -10.21
CA TYR A 49 -2.20 -16.51 -10.73
C TYR A 49 -1.05 -15.71 -10.13
N GLN A 50 -1.16 -14.38 -10.14
CA GLN A 50 -0.14 -13.49 -9.61
C GLN A 50 0.13 -13.78 -8.12
N ILE A 51 -0.92 -13.91 -7.29
CA ILE A 51 -0.75 -14.19 -5.86
C ILE A 51 -0.10 -15.57 -5.65
N THR A 52 -0.49 -16.58 -6.43
CA THR A 52 0.12 -17.92 -6.35
C THR A 52 1.62 -17.88 -6.69
N ARG A 53 2.00 -17.06 -7.69
CA ARG A 53 3.41 -16.84 -8.06
C ARG A 53 4.19 -16.07 -7.02
N GLU A 54 3.58 -15.06 -6.39
CA GLU A 54 4.18 -14.31 -5.28
C GLU A 54 4.48 -15.24 -4.11
N LEU A 55 3.51 -16.10 -3.73
CA LEU A 55 3.69 -17.13 -2.70
C LEU A 55 4.83 -18.10 -3.00
N ALA A 56 4.98 -18.48 -4.27
CA ALA A 56 6.10 -19.34 -4.67
C ALA A 56 7.45 -18.61 -4.61
N THR A 57 7.47 -17.31 -4.92
CA THR A 57 8.69 -16.49 -4.90
C THR A 57 9.20 -16.29 -3.48
N ILE A 58 8.31 -16.13 -2.51
CA ILE A 58 8.66 -16.04 -1.09
C ILE A 58 8.90 -17.41 -0.43
N GLY A 59 8.85 -18.49 -1.20
CA GLY A 59 9.19 -19.84 -0.73
C GLY A 59 8.12 -20.54 0.11
N LEU A 60 6.89 -20.00 0.19
CA LEU A 60 5.79 -20.69 0.87
C LEU A 60 5.24 -21.86 0.05
N ILE A 61 5.23 -21.73 -1.28
CA ILE A 61 4.79 -22.79 -2.19
C ILE A 61 5.98 -23.18 -3.05
N LEU A 62 6.30 -24.47 -3.11
CA LEU A 62 7.33 -24.95 -4.01
C LEU A 62 6.82 -24.89 -5.45
N ILE A 63 7.69 -24.41 -6.34
CA ILE A 63 7.46 -24.47 -7.78
C ILE A 63 8.48 -25.40 -8.44
N ASP A 64 7.97 -26.41 -9.13
CA ASP A 64 8.76 -27.26 -10.01
C ASP A 64 8.58 -26.81 -11.45
N SER A 65 9.70 -26.43 -12.07
CA SER A 65 9.80 -25.97 -13.47
C SER A 65 10.53 -26.96 -14.37
N ARG A 66 10.79 -28.19 -13.90
CA ARG A 66 11.51 -29.22 -14.68
C ARG A 66 10.67 -29.79 -15.82
N THR A 67 9.34 -29.68 -15.73
CA THR A 67 8.40 -30.10 -16.77
C THR A 67 7.96 -28.94 -17.67
N CYS A 68 7.36 -29.25 -18.82
CA CYS A 68 6.80 -28.26 -19.76
C CYS A 68 5.73 -27.35 -19.10
N THR A 69 5.10 -27.81 -18.01
CA THR A 69 4.19 -27.02 -17.18
C THR A 69 4.77 -26.82 -15.77
N TYR A 70 4.48 -25.67 -15.16
CA TYR A 70 4.83 -25.40 -13.76
C TYR A 70 3.92 -26.20 -12.83
N LYS A 71 4.53 -26.91 -11.87
CA LYS A 71 3.83 -27.62 -10.82
C LYS A 71 4.07 -26.97 -9.46
N TYR A 72 3.05 -26.96 -8.63
CA TYR A 72 3.05 -26.30 -7.34
C TYR A 72 2.84 -27.34 -6.22
N SER A 73 3.55 -27.18 -5.11
CA SER A 73 3.38 -28.01 -3.91
C SER A 73 3.42 -27.14 -2.65
N SER A 74 2.60 -27.46 -1.66
CA SER A 74 2.64 -26.80 -0.35
C SER A 74 3.90 -27.22 0.42
N ASN A 75 4.67 -26.27 0.93
CA ASN A 75 5.76 -26.50 1.90
C ASN A 75 5.68 -25.56 3.11
N TYR A 76 4.57 -24.84 3.27
CA TYR A 76 4.32 -23.96 4.39
C TYR A 76 3.70 -24.71 5.58
N GLU A 77 4.00 -24.25 6.79
CA GLU A 77 3.18 -24.47 7.96
C GLU A 77 2.04 -23.43 8.03
N ARG A 78 0.92 -23.81 8.66
CA ARG A 78 -0.23 -22.90 8.84
C ARG A 78 0.19 -21.56 9.49
N VAL A 79 1.10 -21.62 10.46
CA VAL A 79 1.60 -20.43 11.18
C VAL A 79 2.34 -19.45 10.25
N GLU A 80 3.03 -19.94 9.23
CA GLU A 80 3.77 -19.10 8.28
C GLU A 80 2.81 -18.29 7.39
N ILE A 81 1.69 -18.89 6.98
CA ILE A 81 0.63 -18.17 6.26
C ILE A 81 -0.04 -17.13 7.17
N LEU A 82 -0.32 -17.47 8.42
CA LEU A 82 -0.91 -16.53 9.39
C LEU A 82 0.01 -15.33 9.66
N ASN A 83 1.31 -15.55 9.80
CA ASN A 83 2.30 -14.49 9.96
C ASN A 83 2.32 -13.53 8.76
N LEU A 84 2.16 -14.04 7.54
CA LEU A 84 2.09 -13.22 6.33
C LEU A 84 0.79 -12.43 6.18
N ILE A 85 -0.33 -12.95 6.71
CA ILE A 85 -1.57 -12.18 6.84
C ILE A 85 -1.33 -11.01 7.80
N SER A 86 -0.76 -11.29 8.98
CA SER A 86 -0.46 -10.27 9.98
C SER A 86 0.53 -9.19 9.48
N ILE A 87 1.59 -9.59 8.76
CA ILE A 87 2.54 -8.64 8.15
C ILE A 87 1.85 -7.79 7.07
N ASN A 88 1.00 -8.38 6.21
CA ASN A 88 0.27 -7.60 5.20
C ASN A 88 -0.72 -6.60 5.83
N GLU A 89 -1.42 -7.01 6.88
CA GLU A 89 -2.33 -6.13 7.62
C GLU A 89 -1.55 -4.98 8.28
N SER A 90 -0.43 -5.29 8.94
CA SER A 90 0.46 -4.29 9.54
C SER A 90 1.02 -3.32 8.50
N ASN A 91 1.43 -3.81 7.34
CA ASN A 91 1.91 -2.97 6.24
C ASN A 91 0.79 -2.07 5.67
N ASN A 92 -0.44 -2.58 5.63
CA ASN A 92 -1.60 -1.80 5.20
C ASN A 92 -1.93 -0.68 6.20
N ASP A 93 -1.82 -0.97 7.51
CA ASP A 93 -1.99 0.03 8.56
C ASP A 93 -0.90 1.11 8.50
N ILE A 94 0.35 0.73 8.25
CA ILE A 94 1.46 1.67 8.03
C ILE A 94 1.18 2.55 6.81
N LYS A 95 0.76 1.97 5.67
CA LYS A 95 0.41 2.73 4.47
C LYS A 95 -0.73 3.72 4.71
N MET A 96 -1.76 3.29 5.43
CA MET A 96 -2.88 4.16 5.81
C MET A 96 -2.43 5.30 6.71
N SER A 97 -1.59 5.03 7.72
CA SER A 97 -1.05 6.05 8.61
C SER A 97 -0.18 7.06 7.85
N LEU A 98 0.68 6.60 6.92
CA LEU A 98 1.50 7.47 6.09
C LEU A 98 0.66 8.31 5.14
N ALA A 99 -0.43 7.76 4.58
CA ALA A 99 -1.35 8.50 3.74
C ALA A 99 -2.07 9.63 4.51
N LEU A 100 -2.54 9.34 5.73
CA LEU A 100 -3.15 10.35 6.61
C LEU A 100 -2.15 11.46 6.96
N GLU A 101 -0.90 11.11 7.24
CA GLU A 101 0.15 12.10 7.53
C GLU A 101 0.46 12.97 6.30
N ASN A 102 0.50 12.38 5.10
CA ASN A 102 0.67 13.09 3.84
C ASN A 102 -0.44 14.15 3.64
N ASP A 103 -1.69 13.75 3.83
CA ASP A 103 -2.85 14.64 3.74
C ASP A 103 -2.79 15.77 4.78
N ARG A 104 -2.37 15.46 6.02
CA ARG A 104 -2.19 16.45 7.09
C ARG A 104 -1.15 17.50 6.71
N VAL A 105 0.03 17.07 6.23
CA VAL A 105 1.12 17.98 5.83
C VAL A 105 0.69 18.87 4.66
N LEU A 106 -0.05 18.32 3.68
CA LEU A 106 -0.61 19.10 2.57
C LEU A 106 -1.61 20.17 3.05
N ALA A 107 -2.47 19.82 4.01
CA ALA A 107 -3.44 20.75 4.59
C ALA A 107 -2.74 21.92 5.29
N GLU A 108 -1.69 21.65 6.09
CA GLU A 108 -0.91 22.70 6.77
C GLU A 108 -0.14 23.59 5.77
N ILE A 109 0.45 23.02 4.71
CA ILE A 109 1.07 23.82 3.64
C ILE A 109 0.05 24.76 3.01
N THR A 110 -1.16 24.27 2.72
CA THR A 110 -2.24 25.06 2.13
C THR A 110 -2.66 26.22 3.06
N LYS A 111 -2.82 25.93 4.35
CA LYS A 111 -3.16 26.91 5.37
C LYS A 111 -2.12 28.02 5.47
N ILE A 112 -0.83 27.69 5.56
CA ILE A 112 0.24 28.69 5.64
C ILE A 112 0.35 29.48 4.33
N THR A 113 0.09 28.84 3.19
CA THR A 113 0.06 29.52 1.88
C THR A 113 -1.05 30.59 1.84
N ASN A 114 -2.22 30.28 2.39
CA ASN A 114 -3.31 31.25 2.54
C ASN A 114 -2.91 32.40 3.49
N GLU A 115 -2.29 32.11 4.64
CA GLU A 115 -1.78 33.15 5.55
C GLU A 115 -0.77 34.08 4.85
N LEU A 116 0.14 33.53 4.05
CA LEU A 116 1.10 34.31 3.27
C LEU A 116 0.42 35.25 2.28
N SER A 117 -0.65 34.82 1.62
CA SER A 117 -1.41 35.68 0.71
C SER A 117 -2.03 36.88 1.44
N ILE A 118 -2.49 36.66 2.68
CA ILE A 118 -3.05 37.71 3.54
C ILE A 118 -1.96 38.68 3.97
N TYR A 119 -0.78 38.18 4.39
CA TYR A 119 0.35 39.06 4.73
C TYR A 119 0.80 39.90 3.54
N GLN A 120 0.86 39.34 2.33
CA GLN A 120 1.18 40.10 1.12
C GLN A 120 0.14 41.17 0.81
N HIS A 121 -1.15 40.90 1.07
CA HIS A 121 -2.19 41.91 0.94
C HIS A 121 -2.00 43.05 1.94
N TYR A 122 -1.71 42.74 3.22
CA TYR A 122 -1.49 43.75 4.24
C TYR A 122 -0.23 44.57 4.06
N LEU A 123 0.80 44.01 3.43
CA LEU A 123 2.02 44.74 3.08
C LEU A 123 1.74 45.96 2.19
N LYS A 124 0.78 45.83 1.27
CA LYS A 124 0.33 46.95 0.40
C LYS A 124 -0.51 47.98 1.15
N ARG A 125 -1.28 47.52 2.15
CA ARG A 125 -2.24 48.36 2.89
C ARG A 125 -1.60 49.12 4.06
N PHE A 126 -0.54 48.58 4.66
CA PHE A 126 0.13 49.15 5.83
C PHE A 126 1.65 49.25 5.62
N PRO A 127 2.13 50.20 4.81
CA PRO A 127 3.57 50.34 4.53
C PRO A 127 4.42 50.59 5.77
N SER A 128 3.87 51.23 6.80
CA SER A 128 4.53 51.47 8.09
C SER A 128 4.87 50.19 8.86
N LEU A 129 4.16 49.08 8.59
CA LEU A 129 4.42 47.77 9.19
C LEU A 129 5.25 46.85 8.27
N SER A 130 5.78 47.39 7.17
CA SER A 130 6.53 46.65 6.14
C SER A 130 7.56 45.68 6.73
N GLU A 131 8.42 46.14 7.64
CA GLU A 131 9.51 45.32 8.18
C GLU A 131 8.98 44.12 8.99
N ILE A 132 7.94 44.34 9.80
CA ILE A 132 7.29 43.30 10.60
C ILE A 132 6.63 42.27 9.68
N ILE A 133 5.89 42.73 8.68
CA ILE A 133 5.20 41.84 7.73
C ILE A 133 6.21 41.03 6.90
N HIS A 134 7.31 41.65 6.45
CA HIS A 134 8.39 40.94 5.75
C HIS A 134 9.03 39.84 6.62
N ASN A 135 9.26 40.11 7.91
CA ASN A 135 9.78 39.11 8.84
C ASN A 135 8.81 37.93 9.03
N LEU A 136 7.51 38.20 9.18
CA LEU A 136 6.49 37.14 9.26
C LEU A 136 6.43 36.31 7.99
N ILE A 137 6.46 36.94 6.81
CA ILE A 137 6.51 36.24 5.52
C ILE A 137 7.76 35.35 5.44
N LYS A 138 8.92 35.85 5.86
CA LYS A 138 10.18 35.08 5.86
C LYS A 138 10.09 33.86 6.78
N MET A 139 9.51 34.00 7.97
CA MET A 139 9.30 32.88 8.89
C MET A 139 8.36 31.82 8.29
N LYS A 140 7.20 32.23 7.78
CA LYS A 140 6.21 31.32 7.17
C LYS A 140 6.75 30.61 5.93
N LYS A 141 7.58 31.27 5.12
CA LYS A 141 8.27 30.61 4.00
C LYS A 141 9.24 29.53 4.45
N LYS A 142 9.96 29.73 5.57
CA LYS A 142 10.83 28.67 6.14
C LYS A 142 10.01 27.49 6.63
N GLU A 143 8.88 27.75 7.29
CA GLU A 143 7.95 26.71 7.76
C GLU A 143 7.44 25.85 6.59
N ILE A 144 7.00 26.46 5.49
CA ILE A 144 6.63 25.73 4.27
C ILE A 144 7.78 24.90 3.71
N CYS A 145 9.02 25.40 3.76
CA CYS A 145 10.19 24.65 3.27
C CYS A 145 10.38 23.35 4.06
N LEU A 146 10.28 23.42 5.39
CA LEU A 146 10.37 22.25 6.27
C LEU A 146 9.25 21.25 6.00
N LEU A 147 8.00 21.72 5.90
CA LEU A 147 6.85 20.86 5.59
C LEU A 147 6.98 20.21 4.21
N LYS A 148 7.59 20.88 3.23
CA LYS A 148 7.86 20.26 1.91
C LYS A 148 8.91 19.16 1.99
N CYS A 149 9.94 19.31 2.84
CA CYS A 149 10.90 18.25 3.10
C CYS A 149 10.25 17.06 3.80
N GLU A 150 9.39 17.31 4.79
CA GLU A 150 8.60 16.28 5.47
C GLU A 150 7.69 15.55 4.48
N LEU A 151 6.97 16.29 3.63
CA LEU A 151 6.12 15.72 2.58
C LEU A 151 6.92 14.80 1.63
N ALA A 152 8.12 15.21 1.24
CA ALA A 152 9.00 14.39 0.41
C ALA A 152 9.43 13.11 1.13
N ALA A 153 9.78 13.20 2.41
CA ALA A 153 10.14 12.04 3.22
C ALA A 153 8.97 11.06 3.34
N VAL A 154 7.75 11.54 3.64
CA VAL A 154 6.55 10.70 3.73
C VAL A 154 6.25 10.02 2.39
N LYS A 155 6.35 10.73 1.26
CA LYS A 155 6.17 10.13 -0.07
C LYS A 155 7.17 9.02 -0.36
N ASN A 156 8.45 9.23 -0.03
CA ASN A 156 9.48 8.21 -0.21
C ASN A 156 9.19 6.97 0.65
N MET A 157 8.69 7.15 1.88
CA MET A 157 8.30 6.02 2.74
C MET A 157 7.09 5.26 2.17
N ILE A 158 6.10 5.95 1.61
CA ILE A 158 4.95 5.33 0.94
C ILE A 158 5.39 4.51 -0.28
N GLU A 159 6.31 5.05 -1.09
CA GLU A 159 6.86 4.36 -2.26
C GLU A 159 7.71 3.14 -1.90
N ALA A 160 8.35 3.16 -0.72
CA ALA A 160 9.15 2.04 -0.22
C ALA A 160 8.32 0.91 0.44
N CYS A 161 7.05 1.16 0.78
CA CYS A 161 6.13 0.17 1.36
C CYS A 161 5.36 -0.60 0.27
#